data_AF-A0A2A5T2W6-F1
#
_entry.id   AF-A0A2A5T2W6-F1
#
_cell.length_a   1.000
_cell.length_b   1.000
_cell.length_c   1.000
_cell.angle_alpha   90.00
_cell.angle_beta   90.00
_cell.angle_gamma   90.00
#
_symmetry.space_group_name_H-M   'P 1'
#
loop_
_entity.id
_entity.type
_entity.pdbx_description
1 polymer ?
#
loop_
_entity_poly.entity_id
_entity_poly.type
_entity_poly.pdbx_seq_one_letter_code
_entity_poly.pdbx_strand_id
1 'polypeptide(L)'
;MKRCLRYYDVDTQPKTLNTDKHSSYAHALSRLKKEGRLRADVEQRQVKYLNNGIESDHAPIKKLVVSSGGFKIGKRAWSTIKGLESLRMLNKGQFDFWLRHDEGKTMQS
;
A
#
# COMPACT_ATOMS: atom_id res chain seq x y z
N MET A 1 14.11 -4.55 -8.18
CA MET A 1 13.10 -3.48 -8.31
C MET A 1 11.97 -3.74 -9.32
N LYS A 2 11.94 -4.84 -10.10
CA LYS A 2 10.89 -5.05 -11.11
C LYS A 2 9.46 -5.29 -10.56
N ARG A 3 9.27 -5.45 -9.24
CA ARG A 3 8.00 -5.82 -8.58
C ARG A 3 7.43 -4.77 -7.58
N CYS A 4 7.93 -3.54 -7.58
CA CYS A 4 7.56 -2.57 -6.54
C CYS A 4 6.39 -1.64 -6.93
N LEU A 5 6.05 -1.55 -8.21
CA LEU A 5 4.95 -0.74 -8.71
C LEU A 5 4.04 -1.61 -9.57
N ARG A 6 2.77 -1.75 -9.15
CA ARG A 6 1.73 -2.22 -10.05
C ARG A 6 1.68 -1.28 -11.26
N TYR A 7 1.53 -1.85 -12.44
CA TYR A 7 1.29 -1.07 -13.64
C TYR A 7 -0.16 -0.56 -13.60
N TYR A 8 -0.31 0.75 -13.69
CA TYR A 8 -1.59 1.43 -13.80
C TYR A 8 -1.67 1.99 -15.21
N ASP A 9 -2.85 1.88 -15.83
CA ASP A 9 -3.11 2.54 -17.11
C ASP A 9 -2.93 4.06 -16.95
N VAL A 10 -2.52 4.74 -18.02
CA VAL A 10 -2.27 6.19 -18.06
C VAL A 10 -3.44 6.99 -17.49
N ASP A 11 -4.68 6.55 -17.72
CA ASP A 11 -5.89 7.23 -17.26
C ASP A 11 -6.12 7.07 -15.75
N THR A 12 -5.57 6.02 -15.16
CA THR A 12 -5.67 5.71 -13.72
C THR A 12 -4.47 6.20 -12.90
N GLN A 13 -3.43 6.73 -13.56
CA GLN A 13 -2.25 7.25 -12.88
C GLN A 13 -2.52 8.61 -12.21
N PRO A 14 -2.00 8.83 -10.99
CA PRO A 14 -2.18 10.09 -10.30
C PRO A 14 -1.42 11.23 -10.98
N LYS A 15 -2.01 12.42 -11.02
CA LYS A 15 -1.36 13.64 -11.56
C LYS A 15 -0.22 14.17 -10.66
N THR A 16 -0.30 13.91 -9.35
CA THR A 16 0.68 14.38 -8.37
C THR A 16 1.05 13.25 -7.42
N LEU A 17 2.35 13.07 -7.19
CA LEU A 17 2.88 12.12 -6.22
C LEU A 17 3.51 12.86 -5.04
N ASN A 18 3.02 12.60 -3.83
CA ASN A 18 3.68 13.07 -2.62
C ASN A 18 4.77 12.08 -2.20
N THR A 19 5.94 12.62 -1.86
CA THR A 19 7.10 11.85 -1.39
C THR A 19 7.72 12.56 -0.18
N ASP A 20 8.51 11.85 0.61
CA ASP A 20 9.38 12.51 1.57
C ASP A 20 10.59 13.18 0.84
N LYS A 21 11.48 13.82 1.61
CA LYS A 21 12.63 14.57 1.08
C LYS A 21 13.87 13.70 0.78
N HIS A 22 13.72 12.38 0.72
CA HIS A 22 14.84 11.47 0.51
C HIS A 22 15.41 11.59 -0.92
N SER A 23 16.74 11.64 -1.01
CA SER A 23 17.47 11.93 -2.26
C SER A 23 17.28 10.88 -3.36
N SER A 24 16.94 9.64 -2.99
CA SER A 24 16.71 8.55 -3.94
C SER A 24 15.50 8.77 -4.86
N TYR A 25 14.52 9.58 -4.46
CA TYR A 25 13.28 9.77 -5.23
C TYR A 25 13.50 10.44 -6.57
N ALA A 26 14.41 11.42 -6.65
CA ALA A 26 14.69 12.12 -7.90
C ALA A 26 15.18 11.15 -8.99
N HIS A 27 16.11 10.26 -8.63
CA HIS A 27 16.62 9.24 -9.54
C HIS A 27 15.54 8.21 -9.90
N ALA A 28 14.77 7.75 -8.91
CA ALA A 28 13.70 6.78 -9.13
C ALA A 28 12.60 7.31 -10.07
N LEU A 29 12.17 8.56 -9.88
CA LEU A 29 11.15 9.19 -10.72
C LEU A 29 11.63 9.40 -12.16
N SER A 30 12.85 9.91 -12.35
CA SER A 30 13.45 10.07 -13.67
C SER A 30 13.51 8.73 -14.42
N ARG A 31 13.94 7.68 -13.73
CA ARG A 31 13.97 6.32 -14.28
C ARG A 31 12.59 5.81 -14.65
N LEU A 32 11.58 6.00 -13.78
CA LEU A 32 10.21 5.53 -14.03
C LEU A 32 9.56 6.25 -15.23
N LYS A 33 9.81 7.56 -15.38
CA LYS A 33 9.38 8.34 -16.55
C LYS A 33 10.05 7.81 -17.83
N LYS A 34 11.37 7.53 -17.78
CA LYS A 34 12.12 6.98 -18.92
C LYS A 34 11.66 5.56 -19.31
N GLU A 35 11.28 4.73 -18.34
CA GLU A 35 10.76 3.37 -18.57
C GLU A 35 9.28 3.37 -19.02
N GLY A 36 8.62 4.52 -19.13
CA GLY A 36 7.19 4.63 -19.48
C GLY A 36 6.24 4.09 -18.41
N ARG A 37 6.73 3.86 -17.18
CA ARG A 37 5.94 3.32 -16.05
C ARG A 37 5.25 4.41 -15.23
N LEU A 38 5.61 5.66 -15.46
CA LEU A 38 5.02 6.85 -14.86
C LEU A 38 4.87 7.89 -15.96
N ARG A 39 3.70 8.54 -16.04
CA ARG A 39 3.52 9.61 -17.03
C ARG A 39 4.52 10.74 -16.84
N ALA A 40 4.91 11.35 -17.96
CA ALA A 40 5.90 12.43 -17.98
C ALA A 40 5.43 13.67 -17.21
N ASP A 41 4.11 13.92 -17.20
CA ASP A 41 3.45 15.07 -16.58
C ASP A 41 3.19 14.90 -15.08
N VAL A 42 3.55 13.77 -14.46
CA VAL A 42 3.40 13.61 -13.01
C VAL A 42 4.31 14.59 -12.28
N GLU A 43 3.70 15.40 -11.41
CA GLU A 43 4.38 16.34 -10.53
C GLU A 43 4.77 15.68 -9.20
N GLN A 44 5.99 15.94 -8.73
CA GLN A 44 6.42 15.53 -7.40
C GLN A 44 6.14 16.65 -6.39
N ARG A 45 5.49 16.28 -5.28
CA ARG A 45 5.25 17.14 -4.12
C ARG A 45 6.00 16.58 -2.91
N GLN A 46 6.50 17.47 -2.05
CA GLN A 46 7.22 17.12 -0.81
C GLN A 46 6.61 17.83 0.39
N VAL A 47 5.37 17.48 0.72
CA VAL A 47 4.63 18.11 1.82
C VAL A 47 4.58 17.17 3.03
N LYS A 48 5.14 17.63 4.16
CA LYS A 48 5.31 16.83 5.38
C LYS A 48 3.98 16.32 5.92
N TYR A 49 2.95 17.18 6.04
CA TYR A 49 1.69 16.76 6.64
C TYR A 49 0.94 15.70 5.81
N LEU A 50 1.16 15.63 4.49
CA LEU A 50 0.59 14.59 3.64
C LEU A 50 1.27 13.23 3.89
N ASN A 51 2.52 13.22 4.35
CA ASN A 51 3.19 11.99 4.77
C ASN A 51 2.64 11.46 6.10
N ASN A 52 2.10 12.33 6.97
CA ASN A 52 1.54 11.90 8.26
C ASN A 52 0.42 10.87 8.09
N GLY A 53 -0.40 10.96 7.03
CA GLY A 53 -1.44 9.96 6.75
C GLY A 53 -0.86 8.58 6.45
N ILE A 54 0.16 8.53 5.58
CA ILE A 54 0.89 7.30 5.24
C ILE A 54 1.59 6.72 6.48
N GLU A 55 2.24 7.58 7.28
CA GLU A 55 2.90 7.19 8.52
C GLU A 55 1.90 6.63 9.55
N SER A 56 0.75 7.28 9.68
CA SER A 56 -0.35 6.85 10.55
C SER A 56 -0.91 5.50 10.13
N ASP A 57 -1.08 5.26 8.83
CA ASP A 57 -1.56 3.97 8.33
C ASP A 57 -0.59 2.82 8.62
N HIS A 58 0.71 3.11 8.62
CA HIS A 58 1.75 2.12 8.92
C HIS A 58 1.96 1.90 10.42
N ALA A 59 1.65 2.89 11.27
CA ALA A 59 1.95 2.85 12.69
C ALA A 59 1.32 1.64 13.44
N PRO A 60 0.07 1.23 13.19
CA PRO A 60 -0.50 0.03 13.82
C PRO A 60 0.27 -1.25 13.49
N ILE A 61 0.64 -1.45 12.22
CA ILE A 61 1.38 -2.64 11.79
C ILE A 61 2.77 -2.63 12.41
N LYS A 62 3.46 -1.48 12.43
CA LYS A 62 4.75 -1.33 13.09
C LYS A 62 4.68 -1.67 14.58
N LYS A 63 3.65 -1.18 15.30
CA LYS A 63 3.44 -1.48 16.72
C LYS A 63 3.26 -2.98 16.95
N LEU A 64 2.46 -3.65 16.12
CA LEU A 64 2.26 -5.10 16.20
C LEU A 64 3.57 -5.85 15.98
N VAL A 65 4.31 -5.53 14.92
CA VAL A 65 5.61 -6.15 14.62
C VAL A 65 6.61 -5.97 15.77
N VAL A 66 6.70 -4.78 16.35
CA VAL A 66 7.58 -4.51 17.50
C VAL A 66 7.13 -5.30 18.72
N SER A 67 5.82 -5.31 19.03
CA SER A 67 5.26 -6.04 20.18
C SER A 67 5.45 -7.56 20.08
N SER A 68 5.47 -8.11 18.86
CA SER A 68 5.73 -9.53 18.60
C SER A 68 7.23 -9.90 18.60
N GLY A 69 8.13 -8.95 18.90
CA GLY A 69 9.58 -9.18 18.90
C GLY A 69 10.21 -9.20 17.51
N GLY A 70 9.56 -8.61 16.50
CA GLY A 70 10.04 -8.53 15.12
C GLY A 70 9.91 -9.84 14.33
N PHE A 71 10.54 -9.88 13.16
CA PHE A 71 10.53 -11.07 12.30
C PHE A 71 11.74 -11.95 12.61
N LYS A 72 11.52 -13.13 13.20
CA LYS A 72 12.59 -14.12 13.46
C LYS A 72 13.23 -14.66 12.17
N ILE A 73 12.48 -14.71 11.06
CA ILE A 73 12.94 -15.18 9.75
C ILE A 73 12.40 -14.23 8.67
N GLY A 74 13.30 -13.54 7.96
CA GLY A 74 12.92 -12.57 6.92
C GLY A 74 12.03 -13.15 5.80
N LYS A 75 12.24 -14.41 5.42
CA LYS A 75 11.41 -15.11 4.41
C LYS A 75 9.93 -15.22 4.79
N ARG A 76 9.59 -15.15 6.09
CA ARG A 76 8.22 -15.21 6.61
C ARG A 76 7.62 -13.84 6.92
N ALA A 77 8.40 -12.77 6.81
CA ALA A 77 7.95 -11.41 7.11
C ALA A 77 6.76 -11.01 6.24
N TRP A 78 6.79 -11.35 4.95
CA TRP A 78 5.70 -11.02 4.03
C TRP A 78 4.37 -11.69 4.43
N SER A 79 4.38 -12.99 4.73
CA SER A 79 3.18 -13.71 5.16
C SER A 79 2.66 -13.18 6.49
N THR A 80 3.56 -12.79 7.40
CA THR A 80 3.21 -12.22 8.70
C THR A 80 2.55 -10.86 8.55
N ILE A 81 3.14 -9.96 7.74
CA ILE A 81 2.57 -8.63 7.46
C ILE A 81 1.19 -8.78 6.83
N LYS A 82 1.03 -9.65 5.82
CA LYS A 82 -0.27 -9.93 5.20
C LYS A 82 -1.30 -10.45 6.21
N GLY A 83 -0.91 -11.36 7.10
CA GLY A 83 -1.80 -11.86 8.15
C GLY A 83 -2.26 -10.75 9.09
N LEU A 84 -1.35 -9.88 9.52
CA LEU A 84 -1.68 -8.71 10.35
C LEU A 84 -2.59 -7.72 9.63
N GLU A 85 -2.38 -7.49 8.33
CA GLU A 85 -3.27 -6.67 7.49
C GLU A 85 -4.67 -7.27 7.42
N SER A 86 -4.80 -8.57 7.13
CA SER A 86 -6.10 -9.26 7.08
C SER A 86 -6.85 -9.17 8.40
N LEU A 87 -6.17 -9.40 9.53
CA LEU A 87 -6.77 -9.27 10.87
C LEU A 87 -7.24 -7.83 11.14
N ARG A 88 -6.46 -6.82 10.72
CA ARG A 88 -6.86 -5.41 10.85
C ARG A 88 -8.06 -5.08 9.99
N MET A 89 -8.12 -5.58 8.76
CA MET A 89 -9.26 -5.39 7.85
C MET A 89 -10.55 -6.02 8.42
N LEU A 90 -10.44 -7.22 9.02
CA LEU A 90 -11.54 -7.87 9.74
C LEU A 90 -12.02 -7.02 10.92
N ASN A 91 -11.11 -6.57 11.79
CA ASN A 91 -11.44 -5.74 12.95
C ASN A 91 -12.08 -4.39 12.57
N LYS A 92 -11.86 -3.91 11.34
CA LYS A 92 -12.46 -2.67 10.81
C LYS A 92 -13.79 -2.88 10.09
N GLY A 93 -14.30 -4.12 9.98
CA GLY A 93 -15.50 -4.42 9.19
C GLY A 93 -15.33 -4.20 7.68
N GLN A 94 -14.09 -4.18 7.18
CA GLN A 94 -13.83 -3.96 5.75
C GLN A 94 -14.24 -5.16 4.88
N PHE A 95 -14.53 -6.30 5.51
CA PHE A 95 -15.11 -7.48 4.86
C PHE A 95 -16.64 -7.52 4.93
N ASP A 96 -17.31 -6.56 5.59
CA ASP A 96 -18.77 -6.56 5.74
C ASP A 96 -19.51 -6.55 4.40
N PHE A 97 -18.94 -5.91 3.39
CA PHE A 97 -19.48 -5.94 2.03
C PHE A 97 -19.48 -7.35 1.44
N TRP A 98 -18.44 -8.14 1.71
CA TRP A 98 -18.33 -9.53 1.24
C TRP A 98 -19.27 -10.45 2.03
N LEU A 99 -19.37 -10.24 3.34
CA LEU A 99 -20.27 -11.01 4.22
C LEU A 99 -21.75 -10.81 3.87
N ARG A 100 -22.17 -9.57 3.56
CA ARG A 100 -23.55 -9.25 3.17
C ARG A 100 -23.97 -9.79 1.80
N HIS A 101 -23.01 -10.07 0.91
CA HIS A 101 -23.30 -10.60 -0.42
C HIS A 101 -23.38 -12.14 -0.49
N ASP A 102 -22.97 -12.85 0.57
CA ASP A 102 -23.01 -14.32 0.65
C ASP A 102 -24.41 -14.84 1.02
N GLU A 103 -25.26 -14.00 1.64
CA GLU A 103 -26.62 -14.33 2.08
C GLU A 103 -27.64 -14.50 0.92
N GLY A 104 -27.25 -14.23 -0.34
CA GLY A 104 -28.13 -14.27 -1.51
C GLY A 104 -28.20 -15.60 -2.26
N LYS A 105 -27.46 -16.65 -1.84
CA LYS A 105 -27.38 -17.94 -2.57
C LYS A 105 -27.99 -19.15 -1.86
N THR A 106 -28.60 -18.98 -0.69
CA THR A 106 -29.19 -20.08 0.09
C THR A 106 -30.70 -20.25 -0.07
N MET A 107 -31.36 -19.44 -0.92
CA MET A 107 -32.81 -19.56 -1.17
C MET A 107 -33.10 -19.71 -2.68
N GLN A 108 -32.65 -20.82 -3.27
CA GLN A 108 -33.21 -21.39 -4.51
C GLN A 108 -32.60 -22.79 -4.72
N SER A 109 -33.21 -23.80 -4.09
CA SER A 109 -33.10 -25.22 -4.47
C SER A 109 -34.49 -25.84 -4.41
#